data_AF-A0A3B9VS49-F1
#
_entry.id   AF-A0A3B9VS49-F1
#
_cell.length_a   1.000
_cell.length_b   1.000
_cell.length_c   1.000
_cell.angle_alpha   90.00
_cell.angle_beta   90.00
_cell.angle_gamma   90.00
#
_symmetry.space_group_name_H-M   'P 1'
#
loop_
_entity.id
_entity.type
_entity.pdbx_description
1 polymer ?
#
loop_
_entity_poly.entity_id
_entity_poly.type
_entity_poly.pdbx_seq_one_letter_code
_entity_poly.pdbx_strand_id
1 'polypeptide(L)' 'MEKVTEGEDALGEVVVKILKEDETITGRGLSTDIIEASIKAYINAINKAIL' A
#
# COMPACT_ATOMS: atom_id res chain seq x y z
N MET A 1 27.74 20.82 -0.05
CA MET A 1 26.41 20.48 0.51
C MET A 1 25.59 19.95 -0.65
N GLU A 2 25.65 18.64 -0.86
CA GLU A 2 24.77 17.95 -1.82
C GLU A 2 23.33 18.13 -1.38
N LYS A 3 22.48 18.53 -2.33
CA LYS A 3 21.04 18.56 -2.11
C LYS A 3 20.56 17.12 -2.01
N VAL A 4 20.21 16.69 -0.79
CA VAL A 4 19.39 15.51 -0.55
C VAL A 4 17.97 15.86 -1.03
N THR A 5 17.74 15.76 -2.33
CA THR A 5 16.41 15.95 -2.94
C THR A 5 16.25 14.87 -3.99
N GLU A 6 16.10 13.62 -3.57
CA GLU A 6 15.82 12.50 -4.49
C GLU A 6 14.79 11.49 -3.95
N GLY A 7 14.32 11.64 -2.70
CA GLY A 7 13.41 10.67 -2.07
C GLY A 7 12.15 11.23 -1.41
N GLU A 8 11.99 12.56 -1.31
CA GLU A 8 10.89 13.17 -0.54
C GLU A 8 9.56 13.26 -1.34
N ASP A 9 9.62 13.21 -2.67
CA ASP A 9 8.45 13.34 -3.56
C ASP A 9 8.01 12.03 -4.23
N ALA A 10 8.73 10.92 -4.00
CA ALA A 10 8.40 9.63 -4.60
C ALA A 10 7.29 8.93 -3.79
N LEU A 11 6.04 9.11 -4.20
CA LEU A 11 4.92 8.32 -3.67
C LEU A 11 5.03 6.87 -4.14
N GLY A 12 5.25 5.94 -3.21
CA GLY A 12 5.20 4.51 -3.46
C GLY A 12 3.77 3.99 -3.43
N GLU A 13 3.35 3.31 -4.50
CA GLU A 13 2.11 2.52 -4.51
C GLU A 13 2.43 1.06 -4.17
N VAL A 14 1.75 0.54 -3.15
CA VAL A 14 1.76 -0.88 -2.81
C VAL A 14 0.39 -1.47 -3.10
N VAL A 15 0.40 -2.63 -3.75
CA VAL A 15 -0.80 -3.41 -4.07
C VAL A 15 -0.74 -4.73 -3.33
N VAL A 16 -1.75 -5.01 -2.52
CA VAL A 16 -1.92 -6.29 -1.81
C VAL A 16 -3.11 -7.01 -2.43
N LYS A 17 -2.92 -8.30 -2.76
CA LYS A 17 -4.00 -9.20 -3.15
C LYS A 17 -4.19 -10.25 -2.07
N ILE A 18 -5.41 -10.40 -1.59
CA ILE A 18 -5.79 -11.46 -0.67
C ILE A 18 -6.84 -12.35 -1.34
N LEU A 19 -6.82 -13.63 -1.01
CA LEU A 19 -7.85 -14.59 -1.39
C LEU A 19 -8.76 -14.79 -0.18
N LYS A 20 -10.05 -14.48 -0.33
CA LYS A 20 -11.08 -14.80 0.66
C LYS A 20 -12.09 -15.71 -0.03
N GLU A 21 -12.21 -16.94 0.46
CA GLU A 21 -13.01 -17.98 -0.19
C GLU A 21 -12.55 -18.13 -1.66
N ASP A 22 -13.39 -17.80 -2.63
CA ASP A 22 -13.08 -17.81 -4.06
C ASP A 22 -12.94 -16.40 -4.68
N GLU A 23 -12.96 -15.35 -3.86
CA GLU A 23 -12.83 -13.96 -4.31
C GLU A 23 -11.41 -13.43 -4.09
N THR A 24 -10.81 -12.86 -5.14
CA THR A 24 -9.55 -12.13 -5.03
C THR A 24 -9.82 -10.66 -4.78
N ILE A 25 -9.43 -10.18 -3.60
CA ILE A 25 -9.67 -8.81 -3.16
C ILE A 25 -8.35 -8.04 -3.24
N THR A 26 -8.41 -6.84 -3.82
CA THR A 26 -7.24 -5.97 -4.00
C THR A 26 -7.31 -4.75 -3.08
N GLY A 27 -6.32 -4.64 -2.18
CA GLY A 27 -6.02 -3.44 -1.40
C GLY A 27 -4.87 -2.65 -2.01
N ARG A 28 -4.91 -1.32 -1.79
CA ARG A 28 -3.88 -0.39 -2.29
C ARG A 28 -3.46 0.54 -1.17
N GLY A 29 -2.19 0.91 -1.12
CA GLY A 29 -1.65 1.83 -0.14
C GLY A 29 -0.65 2.77 -0.77
N LEU A 30 -0.72 4.04 -0.40
CA LEU A 30 0.12 5.11 -0.91
C LEU A 30 0.84 5.76 0.27
N SER A 31 2.16 5.81 0.20
CA SER A 31 3.01 6.60 1.10
C SER A 31 4.39 6.80 0.48
N THR A 32 5.11 7.82 0.95
CA THR A 32 6.56 7.97 0.70
C THR A 32 7.36 6.91 1.46
N ASP A 33 6.79 6.32 2.52
CA ASP A 33 7.34 5.18 3.25
C ASP A 33 6.72 3.86 2.76
N ILE A 34 7.56 2.94 2.28
CA ILE A 34 7.11 1.65 1.72
C ILE A 34 6.44 0.73 2.76
N ILE A 35 6.87 0.79 4.03
CA ILE A 35 6.29 0.00 5.12
C ILE A 35 4.90 0.55 5.43
N GLU A 36 4.75 1.87 5.53
CA GLU A 36 3.44 2.50 5.73
C GLU A 36 2.48 2.21 4.58
N ALA A 37 2.94 2.35 3.33
CA ALA A 37 2.15 2.00 2.14
C ALA A 37 1.70 0.54 2.17
N SER A 38 2.56 -0.38 2.60
CA SER A 38 2.24 -1.81 2.72
C SER A 38 1.17 -2.07 3.78
N ILE A 39 1.28 -1.43 4.95
CA ILE A 39 0.29 -1.54 6.03
C ILE A 39 -1.07 -1.00 5.55
N LYS A 40 -1.08 0.18 4.92
CA LYS A 40 -2.30 0.77 4.34
C LYS A 40 -2.96 -0.15 3.30
N ALA A 41 -2.16 -0.72 2.41
CA ALA A 41 -2.65 -1.64 1.38
C ALA A 41 -3.30 -2.88 1.99
N TYR A 42 -2.70 -3.46 3.02
CA TYR A 42 -3.24 -4.62 3.73
C TYR A 42 -4.54 -4.29 4.45
N ILE A 43 -4.58 -3.20 5.24
CA ILE A 43 -5.79 -2.76 5.94
C ILE A 43 -6.93 -2.51 4.94
N ASN A 44 -6.64 -1.86 3.82
CA ASN A 44 -7.63 -1.63 2.77
C ASN A 44 -8.15 -2.94 2.15
N ALA A 45 -7.31 -3.96 1.98
CA ALA A 45 -7.75 -5.27 1.51
C ALA A 45 -8.67 -5.95 2.52
N ILE A 46 -8.29 -5.94 3.81
CA ILE A 46 -9.07 -6.56 4.90
C ILE A 46 -10.42 -5.85 5.09
N ASN A 47 -10.45 -4.51 5.06
CA ASN A 47 -11.69 -3.76 5.17
C ASN A 47 -12.67 -4.12 4.05
N LYS A 48 -12.18 -4.21 2.80
CA LYS A 48 -12.98 -4.67 1.66
C LYS A 48 -13.45 -6.12 1.77
N ALA A 49 -12.74 -6.94 2.54
CA ALA A 49 -13.07 -8.34 2.72
C ALA A 49 -14.08 -8.58 3.84
N ILE A 50 -14.33 -7.61 4.72
CA ILE A 50 -15.28 -7.72 5.83
C ILE A 50 -16.60 -6.99 5.52
N LEU A 51 -16.53 -5.91 4.73
CA LEU A 51 -17.70 -5.27 4.11
C LEU A 51 -18.36 -6.18 3.07
#